data_AF-A0A5N5U9B3-F1
#
_entry.id   AF-A0A5N5U9B3-F1
#
_cell.length_a   1.000
_cell.length_b   1.000
_cell.length_c   1.000
_cell.angle_alpha   90.00
_cell.angle_beta   90.00
_cell.angle_gamma   90.00
#
_symmetry.space_group_name_H-M   'P 1'
#
loop_
_entity.id
_entity.type
_entity.pdbx_description
1 polymer ?
#
loop_
_entity_poly.entity_id
_entity_poly.type
_entity_poly.pdbx_seq_one_letter_code
_entity_poly.pdbx_strand_id
1 'polypeptide(L)' 'MAAREEPPARCPVCETMYDSVSVHESGLMVNLLDNERYRRVCFEPATRGATPIIRFYHHTHEQADTESTDDVRTE' A
#
# COMPACT_ATOMS: atom_id res chain seq x y z
N MET A 1 -21.75 -16.84 -2.88
CA MET A 1 -20.89 -15.79 -3.47
C MET A 1 -20.04 -15.25 -2.34
N ALA A 2 -18.71 -15.45 -2.37
CA ALA A 2 -17.85 -14.89 -1.32
C ALA A 2 -17.94 -13.36 -1.39
N ALA A 3 -18.25 -12.71 -0.28
CA ALA A 3 -18.16 -11.26 -0.20
C ALA A 3 -16.76 -10.85 -0.65
N ARG A 4 -16.66 -9.92 -1.58
CA ARG A 4 -15.37 -9.29 -1.88
C ARG A 4 -14.96 -8.61 -0.57
N GLU A 5 -13.92 -9.13 0.08
CA GLU A 5 -13.28 -8.40 1.18
C GLU A 5 -12.84 -7.05 0.63
N GLU A 6 -13.54 -6.01 1.05
CA GLU A 6 -13.17 -4.65 0.69
C GLU A 6 -11.86 -4.32 1.42
N PRO A 7 -10.88 -3.77 0.69
CA PRO A 7 -9.62 -3.35 1.30
C PRO A 7 -9.90 -2.27 2.36
N PRO A 8 -9.16 -2.27 3.48
CA PRO A 8 -9.37 -1.32 4.58
C PRO A 8 -9.17 0.11 4.10
N ALA A 9 -9.85 1.10 4.69
CA ALA A 9 -9.74 2.49 4.24
C ALA A 9 -8.31 3.11 4.40
N ARG A 10 -7.47 2.54 5.27
CA ARG A 10 -6.09 2.95 5.52
C ARG A 10 -5.13 1.81 5.21
N CYS A 11 -3.93 2.16 4.78
CA CYS A 11 -2.89 1.18 4.52
C CYS A 11 -2.55 0.42 5.81
N PRO A 12 -2.64 -0.91 5.85
CA PRO A 12 -2.35 -1.66 7.07
C PRO A 12 -0.86 -1.71 7.43
N VAL A 13 0.02 -1.23 6.53
CA VAL A 13 1.48 -1.22 6.73
C VAL A 13 1.96 0.07 7.36
N CYS A 14 1.39 1.20 6.97
CA CYS A 14 1.84 2.54 7.40
C CYS A 14 0.71 3.46 7.85
N GLU A 15 -0.50 2.92 8.02
CA GLU A 15 -1.69 3.62 8.59
C GLU A 15 -2.16 4.87 7.82
N THR A 16 -1.52 5.15 6.68
CA THR A 16 -1.76 6.30 5.81
C THR A 16 -2.81 5.98 4.76
N MET A 17 -3.54 7.00 4.29
CA MET A 17 -4.45 6.85 3.15
C MET A 17 -3.66 6.45 1.89
N TYR A 18 -4.28 5.65 1.04
CA TYR A 18 -3.72 5.24 -0.25
C TYR A 18 -4.68 5.63 -1.38
N ASP A 19 -4.17 5.75 -2.60
CA ASP A 19 -4.94 6.11 -3.79
C ASP A 19 -5.56 4.89 -4.46
N SER A 20 -4.81 3.78 -4.54
CA SER A 20 -5.30 2.54 -5.14
C SER A 20 -4.70 1.30 -4.50
N VAL A 21 -5.37 0.16 -4.69
CA VAL A 21 -4.89 -1.15 -4.24
C VAL A 21 -4.97 -2.18 -5.36
N SER A 22 -3.90 -2.95 -5.55
CA SER A 22 -3.85 -4.09 -6.48
C SER A 22 -3.49 -5.39 -5.76
N VAL A 23 -3.89 -6.53 -6.33
CA VAL A 23 -3.73 -7.86 -5.72
C VAL A 23 -3.02 -8.78 -6.70
N HIS A 24 -2.02 -9.52 -6.21
CA HIS A 24 -1.16 -10.37 -7.04
C HIS A 24 -0.97 -11.76 -6.43
N GLU A 25 -0.80 -12.78 -7.28
CA GLU A 25 -0.67 -14.21 -6.91
C GLU A 25 0.70 -14.80 -7.32
N SER A 26 1.56 -14.03 -7.97
CA SER A 26 2.83 -14.50 -8.55
C SER A 26 3.97 -13.49 -8.36
N GLY A 27 5.11 -13.72 -9.00
CA GLY A 27 6.31 -12.88 -8.86
C GLY A 27 6.09 -11.43 -9.28
N LEU A 28 6.79 -10.51 -8.61
CA LEU A 28 6.53 -9.07 -8.65
C LEU A 28 7.81 -8.29 -8.88
N MET A 29 7.71 -7.19 -9.63
CA MET A 29 8.75 -6.17 -9.74
C MET A 29 8.11 -4.81 -9.54
N VAL A 30 8.70 -4.00 -8.67
CA VAL A 30 8.28 -2.63 -8.42
C VAL A 30 9.46 -1.72 -8.68
N ASN A 31 9.24 -0.72 -9.54
CA ASN A 31 10.19 0.35 -9.78
C ASN A 31 9.42 1.67 -9.71
N LEU A 32 9.85 2.56 -8.82
CA LEU A 32 9.23 3.87 -8.58
C LEU A 32 10.08 5.05 -9.08
N LEU A 33 11.18 4.76 -9.77
CA LEU A 33 12.04 5.82 -10.32
C LEU A 33 11.25 6.71 -11.27
N ASP A 34 11.31 8.01 -11.02
CA ASP A 34 10.63 9.08 -11.77
C ASP A 34 9.13 8.87 -11.96
N ASN A 35 8.46 8.20 -11.01
CA ASN A 35 7.02 8.03 -11.06
C ASN A 35 6.31 9.32 -10.63
N GLU A 36 5.66 9.98 -11.58
CA GLU A 36 4.96 11.25 -11.35
C GLU A 36 3.77 11.13 -10.38
N ARG A 37 3.13 9.95 -10.33
CA ARG A 37 1.89 9.75 -9.56
C ARG A 37 2.14 9.18 -8.19
N TYR A 38 2.93 8.11 -8.09
CA TYR A 38 3.10 7.32 -6.89
C TYR A 38 4.53 7.42 -6.35
N ARG A 39 4.66 7.76 -5.07
CA ARG A 39 5.96 7.88 -4.39
C ARG A 39 6.35 6.63 -3.63
N ARG A 40 5.35 5.85 -3.19
CA ARG A 40 5.54 4.68 -2.32
C ARG A 40 4.48 3.63 -2.58
N VAL A 41 4.88 2.36 -2.49
CA VAL A 41 3.96 1.22 -2.50
C VAL A 41 4.26 0.35 -1.29
N CYS A 42 3.23 0.08 -0.48
CA CYS A 42 3.30 -0.83 0.66
C CYS A 42 2.74 -2.20 0.27
N PHE A 43 3.29 -3.26 0.86
CA PHE A 43 2.91 -4.64 0.52
C PHE A 43 2.45 -5.40 1.75
N GLU A 44 1.33 -6.12 1.62
CA GLU A 44 0.77 -6.96 2.67
C GLU A 44 0.53 -8.38 2.12
N PRO A 45 1.23 -9.40 2.65
CA PRO A 45 0.88 -10.79 2.39
C PRO A 45 -0.49 -11.10 2.99
N ALA A 46 -1.36 -11.76 2.23
CA ALA A 46 -2.68 -12.15 2.69
C ALA A 46 -3.11 -13.49 2.06
N THR A 47 -4.30 -13.95 2.42
CA THR A 47 -4.89 -15.15 1.83
C THR A 47 -6.29 -14.81 1.32
N ARG A 48 -6.59 -15.21 0.08
CA ARG A 48 -7.94 -15.16 -0.48
C ARG A 48 -8.49 -16.58 -0.57
N GLY A 49 -9.34 -16.95 0.39
CA GLY A 49 -9.78 -18.34 0.55
C GLY A 49 -8.59 -19.23 0.97
N ALA A 50 -8.09 -20.06 0.05
CA ALA A 50 -6.90 -20.89 0.26
C ALA A 50 -5.67 -20.41 -0.55
N THR A 51 -5.82 -19.36 -1.37
CA THR A 51 -4.76 -18.88 -2.26
C THR A 51 -3.94 -17.79 -1.57
N PRO A 52 -2.61 -17.92 -1.47
CA PRO A 52 -1.75 -16.84 -1.00
C PRO A 52 -1.72 -15.70 -2.03
N ILE A 53 -1.85 -14.48 -1.55
CA ILE A 53 -1.85 -13.25 -2.36
C ILE A 53 -0.94 -12.20 -1.71
N ILE A 54 -0.59 -11.17 -2.48
CA ILE A 54 0.05 -9.95 -1.96
C ILE A 54 -0.79 -8.74 -2.39
N ARG A 55 -1.20 -7.92 -1.43
CA ARG A 55 -1.88 -6.64 -1.68
C ARG A 55 -0.87 -5.51 -1.75
N PHE A 56 -1.03 -4.63 -2.73
CA PHE A 56 -0.16 -3.50 -3.02
C PHE A 56 -0.96 -2.22 -2.79
N TYR A 57 -0.58 -1.42 -1.81
CA TYR A 57 -1.22 -0.15 -1.49
C TYR A 57 -0.38 0.99 -2.05
N HIS A 58 -0.92 1.72 -3.03
CA HIS A 58 -0.21 2.78 -3.76
C HIS A 58 -0.47 4.14 -3.13
N HIS A 59 0.60 4.81 -2.73
CA HIS A 59 0.54 6.15 -2.14
C HIS A 59 1.02 7.18 -3.15
N THR A 60 0.23 8.23 -3.32
CA THR A 60 0.68 9.44 -4.02
C THR A 60 1.82 10.13 -3.27
N HIS A 61 2.48 11.09 -3.91
CA HIS A 61 3.51 11.91 -3.27
C HIS A 61 2.99 12.60 -2.00
N GLU A 62 1.82 13.26 -2.06
CA GLU A 62 1.20 13.94 -0.92
C GLU A 62 0.91 12.98 0.26
N GLN A 63 0.29 11.82 -0.05
CA GLN A 63 -0.03 10.82 0.97
C GLN A 63 1.23 10.26 1.62
N ALA A 64 2.26 9.97 0.84
CA ALA A 64 3.50 9.39 1.36
C ALA A 64 4.28 10.34 2.28
N ASP A 65 4.20 11.65 2.03
CA ASP A 65 4.90 12.69 2.79
C ASP A 65 4.20 13.04 4.11
N THR A 66 2.90 12.74 4.24
CA THR A 66 2.13 13.01 5.47
C THR A 66 2.70 12.27 6.70
N GLU A 67 3.37 11.13 6.50
CA GLU A 67 4.02 10.36 7.58
C GLU A 67 5.28 11.02 8.15
N SER A 68 5.90 11.94 7.42
CA SER A 68 7.16 12.56 7.86
C SER A 68 6.97 13.64 8.93
N THR A 69 5.71 13.98 9.23
CA THR A 69 5.36 15.08 10.15
C THR A 69 5.22 14.65 11.62
N ASP A 70 5.35 13.36 11.93
CA ASP A 70 5.35 12.85 13.31
C ASP A 70 6.78 12.60 13.87
N ASP A 71 7.83 12.78 13.05
CA ASP A 71 9.23 12.79 13.52
C ASP A 71 9.71 14.23 13.78
N VAL A 72 9.00 14.97 14.63
CA VAL A 72 9.62 16.08 15.38
C VAL A 72 10.24 15.45 16.61
N ARG A 73 11.40 14.81 16.43
CA ARG A 73 12.26 14.43 17.55
C ARG A 73 13.22 15.57 17.83
N THR A 74 12.88 16.31 18.89
CA THR A 74 13.72 17.25 19.66
C THR A 74 15.22 16.95 19.55
N GLU A 75 16.02 17.89 19.05
CA GLU A 75 17.34 18.30 19.59
C GLU A 75 17.61 19.78 19.27
#